data_AF-A0A1U9NI56-F1
#
_entry.id   AF-A0A1U9NI56-F1
#
_cell.length_a   1.000
_cell.length_b   1.000
_cell.length_c   1.000
_cell.angle_alpha   90.00
_cell.angle_beta   90.00
_cell.angle_gamma   90.00
#
_symmetry.space_group_name_H-M   'P 1'
#
loop_
_entity.id
_entity.type
_entity.pdbx_description
1 polymer ?
#
loop_
_entity_poly.entity_id
_entity_poly.type
_entity_poly.pdbx_seq_one_letter_code
_entity_poly.pdbx_strand_id
1 'polypeptide(L)'
;MKKHIATLIISSVVATAIAGCTCPARQAQAHSATPAAESTQNKQSSDIQMNREAPVKVLSKEHRATEIVLNAAEQEAKNIRTTGKIDTAKVDKIIKFARNFTDRCHHAKEERYLFPALHKAGQHADTIAVVKAEHELGRDLVNMIETLNRKQAAVPGDQTGQLAQHLQDFADLMYKHIEKEDNILWPAAHNSLTAEQLDKVGMGFYTVEFVELGEGFHHKYHQLAMELKSAK
;
A
#
# COMPACT_ATOMS: atom_id res chain seq x y z
N MET A 1 -38.23 26.59 -26.70
CA MET A 1 -37.42 27.63 -27.39
C MET A 1 -36.19 26.95 -28.00
N LYS A 2 -35.83 27.37 -29.21
CA LYS A 2 -34.93 26.73 -30.18
C LYS A 2 -33.44 27.00 -29.86
N LYS A 3 -32.60 25.96 -30.07
CA LYS A 3 -31.22 25.92 -30.64
C LYS A 3 -30.13 26.68 -29.83
N HIS A 4 -28.88 26.20 -29.69
CA HIS A 4 -27.95 25.92 -30.78
C HIS A 4 -26.77 25.02 -30.38
N ILE A 5 -26.48 24.11 -31.32
CA ILE A 5 -25.26 23.34 -31.53
C ILE A 5 -24.18 24.27 -32.11
N ALA A 6 -22.92 24.10 -31.74
CA ALA A 6 -21.77 24.66 -32.44
C ALA A 6 -20.76 23.54 -32.74
N THR A 7 -20.88 22.97 -33.94
CA THR A 7 -19.86 22.15 -34.61
C THR A 7 -18.96 23.10 -35.40
N LEU A 8 -17.65 23.05 -35.20
CA LEU A 8 -16.68 23.79 -36.00
C LEU A 8 -16.14 22.89 -37.12
N ILE A 9 -16.15 23.43 -38.33
CA ILE A 9 -15.90 22.77 -39.61
C ILE A 9 -14.64 23.40 -40.23
N ILE A 10 -13.75 22.52 -40.69
CA ILE A 10 -12.90 22.57 -41.91
C ILE A 10 -11.88 23.72 -42.05
N SER A 11 -10.61 23.35 -42.30
CA SER A 11 -9.94 23.86 -43.50
C SER A 11 -8.97 22.82 -44.08
N SER A 12 -9.25 22.44 -45.32
CA SER A 12 -8.43 21.64 -46.21
C SER A 12 -7.38 22.54 -46.88
N VAL A 13 -6.16 22.04 -47.08
CA VAL A 13 -5.25 22.56 -48.11
C VAL A 13 -4.69 21.37 -48.87
N VAL A 14 -5.07 21.30 -50.14
CA VAL A 14 -4.49 20.46 -51.19
C VAL A 14 -3.34 21.24 -51.82
N ALA A 15 -2.18 20.60 -52.03
CA ALA A 15 -1.18 21.06 -52.97
C ALA A 15 -0.68 19.87 -53.81
N THR A 16 -0.75 20.07 -55.12
CA THR A 16 -0.54 19.09 -56.18
C THR A 16 0.94 18.99 -56.58
N ALA A 17 1.28 17.81 -57.11
CA ALA A 17 2.57 17.28 -57.52
C ALA A 17 3.42 18.10 -58.52
N ILE A 18 4.74 17.82 -58.53
CA ILE A 18 5.57 17.82 -59.76
C ILE A 18 6.62 16.70 -59.64
N ALA A 19 6.77 15.93 -60.73
CA ALA A 19 7.72 14.83 -60.90
C ALA A 19 9.03 15.32 -61.56
N GLY A 20 10.12 14.55 -61.39
CA GLY A 20 11.16 14.45 -62.43
C GLY A 20 12.63 14.38 -61.98
N CYS A 21 13.31 13.33 -62.47
CA CYS A 21 14.71 13.28 -62.92
C CYS A 21 15.86 12.84 -61.97
N THR A 22 16.20 11.54 -62.13
CA THR A 22 17.51 10.93 -62.51
C THR A 22 18.83 11.20 -61.75
N CYS A 23 19.49 10.07 -61.44
CA CYS A 23 20.86 9.83 -60.97
C CYS A 23 21.94 10.19 -62.03
N PRO A 24 23.25 10.34 -61.69
CA PRO A 24 24.13 9.17 -61.50
C PRO A 24 25.24 9.31 -60.43
N ALA A 25 25.93 8.18 -60.24
CA ALA A 25 26.94 7.83 -59.25
C ALA A 25 28.22 8.70 -59.18
N ARG A 26 28.86 8.69 -58.00
CA ARG A 26 30.32 8.86 -57.88
C ARG A 26 30.88 7.95 -56.79
N GLN A 27 31.83 7.11 -57.19
CA GLN A 27 32.68 6.30 -56.34
C GLN A 27 33.69 7.16 -55.57
N ALA A 28 33.95 6.83 -54.31
CA ALA A 28 35.20 7.13 -53.64
C ALA A 28 35.53 5.99 -52.66
N GLN A 29 36.82 5.68 -52.58
CA GLN A 29 37.42 4.43 -52.13
C GLN A 29 37.43 4.24 -50.60
N ALA A 30 37.57 2.97 -50.24
CA ALA A 30 37.75 2.44 -48.90
C ALA A 30 39.09 2.83 -48.26
N HIS A 31 39.09 3.02 -46.93
CA HIS A 31 40.21 2.69 -46.07
C HIS A 31 39.73 2.27 -44.65
N SER A 32 40.04 1.01 -44.33
CA SER A 32 40.49 0.46 -43.03
C SER A 32 39.63 0.55 -41.74
N ALA A 33 39.49 -0.65 -41.15
CA ALA A 33 39.42 -1.01 -39.72
C ALA A 33 38.05 -1.06 -39.02
N THR A 34 37.59 -2.30 -38.79
CA THR A 34 36.65 -2.75 -37.74
C THR A 34 37.18 -2.44 -36.33
N PRO A 35 36.30 -2.18 -35.34
CA PRO A 35 35.72 -3.28 -34.58
C PRO A 35 34.21 -3.18 -34.36
N ALA A 36 33.64 -4.34 -34.04
CA ALA A 36 32.25 -4.62 -33.73
C ALA A 36 31.61 -3.58 -32.80
N ALA A 37 30.54 -2.96 -33.31
CA ALA A 37 29.54 -2.29 -32.47
C ALA A 37 28.51 -3.34 -32.03
N GLU A 38 28.87 -4.11 -31.01
CA GLU A 38 27.90 -4.97 -30.33
C GLU A 38 28.04 -4.77 -28.81
N SER A 39 26.90 -4.53 -28.16
CA SER A 39 26.71 -4.48 -26.71
C SER A 39 27.14 -3.23 -25.92
N THR A 40 26.47 -2.09 -26.16
CA THR A 40 26.37 -1.02 -25.13
C THR A 40 24.96 -0.70 -24.70
N GLN A 41 23.94 -1.37 -25.24
CA GLN A 41 22.55 -1.19 -24.79
C GLN A 41 22.10 -2.18 -23.70
N ASN A 42 22.89 -3.20 -23.36
CA ASN A 42 22.45 -4.24 -22.41
C ASN A 42 22.96 -4.07 -20.97
N LYS A 43 23.83 -3.09 -20.69
CA LYS A 43 24.37 -2.89 -19.34
C LYS A 43 23.58 -1.87 -18.51
N GLN A 44 22.80 -1.01 -19.18
CA GLN A 44 22.05 0.07 -18.52
C GLN A 44 20.61 -0.35 -18.16
N SER A 45 20.06 -1.34 -18.86
CA SER A 45 18.77 -1.94 -18.53
C SER A 45 18.82 -2.86 -17.31
N SER A 46 19.99 -3.45 -17.01
CA SER A 46 20.19 -4.28 -15.81
C SER A 46 20.38 -3.45 -14.54
N ASP A 47 20.87 -2.21 -14.64
CA ASP A 47 21.10 -1.35 -13.48
C ASP A 47 19.82 -0.60 -13.04
N ILE A 48 18.78 -0.60 -13.89
CA ILE A 48 17.39 -0.26 -13.52
C ILE A 48 16.66 -1.48 -12.96
N GLN A 49 17.37 -2.57 -12.64
CA GLN A 49 16.90 -3.51 -11.64
C GLN A 49 17.04 -2.84 -10.27
N MET A 50 16.05 -1.99 -10.00
CA MET A 50 15.94 -1.14 -8.83
C MET A 50 16.33 -1.89 -7.57
N ASN A 51 17.15 -1.24 -6.76
CA ASN A 51 17.26 -1.47 -5.32
C ASN A 51 15.91 -1.11 -4.63
N ARG A 52 14.82 -1.75 -5.06
CA ARG A 52 13.52 -1.73 -4.41
C ARG A 52 13.62 -2.64 -3.21
N GLU A 53 13.24 -2.10 -2.06
CA GLU A 53 13.16 -2.89 -0.85
C GLU A 53 12.23 -4.09 -1.06
N ALA A 54 12.65 -5.28 -0.62
CA ALA A 54 11.86 -6.50 -0.78
C ALA A 54 10.44 -6.29 -0.21
N PRO A 55 9.37 -6.74 -0.90
CA PRO A 55 7.99 -6.46 -0.49
C PRO A 55 7.69 -6.81 0.98
N VAL A 56 8.15 -7.98 1.44
CA VAL A 56 7.97 -8.41 2.83
C VAL A 56 8.65 -7.48 3.84
N LYS A 57 9.78 -6.87 3.47
CA LYS A 57 10.48 -5.91 4.33
C LYS A 57 9.74 -4.57 4.42
N VAL A 58 8.99 -4.19 3.38
CA VAL A 58 8.07 -3.04 3.42
C VAL A 58 6.96 -3.32 4.44
N LEU A 59 6.30 -4.47 4.34
CA LEU A 59 5.23 -4.86 5.27
C LEU A 59 5.73 -4.97 6.72
N SER A 60 6.90 -5.58 6.96
CA SER A 60 7.46 -5.64 8.32
C SER A 60 7.75 -4.25 8.92
N LYS A 61 8.10 -3.24 8.11
CA LYS A 61 8.24 -1.86 8.61
C LYS A 61 6.88 -1.24 8.95
N GLU A 62 5.87 -1.49 8.13
CA GLU A 62 4.50 -1.07 8.40
C GLU A 62 3.95 -1.71 9.69
N HIS A 63 4.33 -2.97 9.99
CA HIS A 63 4.05 -3.60 11.29
C HIS A 63 4.66 -2.82 12.44
N ARG A 64 5.93 -2.40 12.36
CA ARG A 64 6.56 -1.62 13.44
C ARG A 64 5.83 -0.30 13.72
N ALA A 65 5.30 0.36 12.68
CA ALA A 65 4.47 1.55 12.86
C ALA A 65 3.10 1.19 13.48
N THR A 66 2.49 0.08 13.06
CA THR A 66 1.22 -0.41 13.59
C THR A 66 1.32 -0.76 15.07
N GLU A 67 2.37 -1.47 15.51
CA GLU A 67 2.59 -1.83 16.92
C GLU A 67 2.69 -0.63 17.86
N ILE A 68 3.20 0.51 17.39
CA ILE A 68 3.21 1.76 18.16
C ILE A 68 1.77 2.21 18.47
N VAL A 69 0.89 2.10 17.48
CA VAL A 69 -0.53 2.47 17.59
C VAL A 69 -1.29 1.44 18.44
N LEU A 70 -0.97 0.14 18.33
CA LEU A 70 -1.55 -0.89 19.18
C LEU A 70 -1.23 -0.63 20.66
N ASN A 71 0.03 -0.35 20.99
CA ASN A 71 0.40 0.03 22.36
C ASN A 71 -0.32 1.31 22.83
N ALA A 72 -0.56 2.28 21.95
CA ALA A 72 -1.36 3.46 22.30
C ALA A 72 -2.83 3.10 22.60
N ALA A 73 -3.41 2.13 21.89
CA ALA A 73 -4.75 1.61 22.16
C ALA A 73 -4.84 0.89 23.51
N GLU A 74 -3.86 0.05 23.85
CA GLU A 74 -3.78 -0.61 25.16
C GLU A 74 -3.66 0.38 26.32
N GLN A 75 -2.80 1.39 26.15
CA GLN A 75 -2.64 2.45 27.15
C GLN A 75 -3.95 3.21 27.38
N GLU A 76 -4.69 3.49 26.30
CA GLU A 76 -5.99 4.16 26.41
C GLU A 76 -7.03 3.25 27.06
N ALA A 77 -7.09 1.97 26.68
CA ALA A 77 -7.95 0.99 27.35
C ALA A 77 -7.67 0.92 28.86
N LYS A 78 -6.40 0.90 29.27
CA LYS A 78 -5.99 0.92 30.67
C LYS A 78 -6.38 2.23 31.37
N ASN A 79 -6.16 3.37 30.73
CA ASN A 79 -6.55 4.68 31.26
C ASN A 79 -8.05 4.74 31.53
N ILE A 80 -8.86 4.30 30.56
CA ILE A 80 -10.32 4.23 30.68
C ILE A 80 -10.73 3.35 31.86
N ARG A 81 -10.18 2.14 31.98
CA ARG A 81 -10.50 1.22 33.10
C ARG A 81 -10.12 1.80 34.47
N THR A 82 -9.04 2.60 34.52
CA THR A 82 -8.53 3.16 35.78
C THR A 82 -9.27 4.42 36.19
N THR A 83 -9.60 5.29 35.24
CA THR A 83 -10.09 6.65 35.51
C THR A 83 -11.55 6.87 35.13
N GLY A 84 -12.13 5.98 34.32
CA GLY A 84 -13.43 6.16 33.70
C GLY A 84 -13.47 7.25 32.63
N LYS A 85 -12.33 7.84 32.27
CA LYS A 85 -12.22 8.93 31.28
C LYS A 85 -11.63 8.42 29.98
N ILE A 86 -12.15 8.93 28.87
CA ILE A 86 -11.70 8.60 27.51
C ILE A 86 -10.99 9.82 26.93
N ASP A 87 -9.80 9.62 26.37
CA ASP A 87 -9.17 10.56 25.45
C ASP A 87 -9.72 10.32 24.03
N THR A 88 -10.83 10.98 23.72
CA THR A 88 -11.53 10.80 22.44
C THR A 88 -10.67 11.19 21.25
N ALA A 89 -9.77 12.16 21.41
CA ALA A 89 -8.85 12.60 20.36
C ALA A 89 -7.79 11.53 20.08
N LYS A 90 -7.24 10.88 21.12
CA LYS A 90 -6.35 9.72 20.97
C LYS A 90 -7.06 8.56 20.28
N VAL A 91 -8.29 8.24 20.69
CA VAL A 91 -9.09 7.18 20.06
C VAL A 91 -9.37 7.49 18.58
N ASP A 92 -9.71 8.73 18.23
CA ASP A 92 -9.92 9.14 16.84
C ASP A 92 -8.66 8.99 15.98
N LYS A 93 -7.48 9.29 16.54
CA LYS A 93 -6.19 9.07 15.85
C LYS A 93 -5.92 7.58 15.62
N ILE A 94 -6.22 6.72 16.60
CA ILE A 94 -6.10 5.25 16.46
C ILE A 94 -7.02 4.75 15.35
N ILE A 95 -8.31 5.11 15.37
CA ILE A 95 -9.29 4.75 14.32
C ILE A 95 -8.79 5.20 12.94
N LYS A 96 -8.32 6.44 12.84
CA LYS A 96 -7.83 7.01 11.59
C LYS A 96 -6.62 6.25 11.07
N PHE A 97 -5.69 5.86 11.93
CA PHE A 97 -4.55 5.04 11.54
C PHE A 97 -5.00 3.66 11.07
N ALA A 98 -5.83 2.95 11.85
CA ALA A 98 -6.29 1.61 11.52
C ALA A 98 -7.04 1.58 10.17
N ARG A 99 -7.96 2.51 9.93
CA ARG A 99 -8.73 2.55 8.67
C ARG A 99 -7.88 2.84 7.44
N ASN A 100 -6.84 3.65 7.57
CA ASN A 100 -6.14 4.18 6.41
C ASN A 100 -4.78 3.52 6.19
N PHE A 101 -3.98 3.39 7.23
CA PHE A 101 -2.67 2.78 7.15
C PHE A 101 -2.77 1.26 7.22
N THR A 102 -3.35 0.73 8.29
CA THR A 102 -3.45 -0.73 8.47
C THR A 102 -4.33 -1.36 7.39
N ASP A 103 -5.53 -0.83 7.15
CA ASP A 103 -6.46 -1.47 6.20
C ASP A 103 -6.21 -1.05 4.74
N ARG A 104 -6.44 0.22 4.41
CA ARG A 104 -6.41 0.71 3.01
C ARG A 104 -5.02 0.71 2.37
N CYS A 105 -3.95 0.65 3.15
CA CYS A 105 -2.58 0.58 2.65
C CYS A 105 -2.01 -0.82 2.83
N HIS A 106 -1.85 -1.27 4.07
CA HIS A 106 -1.13 -2.49 4.38
C HIS A 106 -1.93 -3.76 4.02
N HIS A 107 -3.14 -3.97 4.55
CA HIS A 107 -3.97 -5.12 4.16
C HIS A 107 -4.30 -5.11 2.66
N ALA A 108 -4.48 -3.93 2.06
CA ALA A 108 -4.70 -3.81 0.61
C ALA A 108 -3.52 -4.34 -0.20
N LYS A 109 -2.27 -4.12 0.24
CA LYS A 109 -1.06 -4.67 -0.39
C LYS A 109 -1.07 -6.20 -0.32
N GLU A 110 -1.42 -6.74 0.84
CA GLU A 110 -1.47 -8.18 1.09
C GLU A 110 -2.55 -8.89 0.29
N GLU A 111 -3.80 -8.47 0.48
CA GLU A 111 -4.97 -9.14 -0.10
C GLU A 111 -4.98 -9.08 -1.63
N ARG A 112 -4.47 -8.00 -2.22
CA ARG A 112 -4.52 -7.78 -3.66
C ARG A 112 -3.30 -8.32 -4.40
N TYR A 113 -2.14 -8.42 -3.74
CA TYR A 113 -0.89 -8.76 -4.42
C TYR A 113 -0.15 -9.92 -3.77
N LEU A 114 0.15 -9.85 -2.48
CA LEU A 114 0.99 -10.87 -1.83
C LEU A 114 0.27 -12.20 -1.61
N PHE A 115 -0.94 -12.19 -1.03
CA PHE A 115 -1.71 -13.41 -0.80
C PHE A 115 -2.07 -14.12 -2.11
N PRO A 116 -2.50 -13.44 -3.19
CA PRO A 116 -2.71 -14.09 -4.47
C PRO A 116 -1.42 -14.71 -5.05
N ALA A 117 -0.26 -14.09 -4.84
CA ALA A 117 1.02 -14.64 -5.29
C ALA A 117 1.38 -15.92 -4.52
N LEU A 118 1.27 -15.90 -3.19
CA LEU A 118 1.49 -17.06 -2.32
C LEU A 118 0.52 -18.21 -2.63
N HIS A 119 -0.77 -17.90 -2.81
CA HIS A 119 -1.78 -18.88 -3.17
C HIS A 119 -1.48 -19.55 -4.52
N LYS A 120 -1.06 -18.78 -5.54
CA LYS A 120 -0.64 -19.34 -6.85
C LYS A 120 0.60 -20.22 -6.74
N ALA A 121 1.48 -19.94 -5.78
CA ALA A 121 2.64 -20.78 -5.46
C ALA A 121 2.28 -22.01 -4.59
N GLY A 122 0.99 -22.23 -4.28
CA GLY A 122 0.51 -23.36 -3.49
C GLY A 122 0.89 -23.28 -2.01
N GLN A 123 1.09 -22.07 -1.48
CA GLN A 123 1.62 -21.86 -0.13
C GLN A 123 0.56 -21.40 0.87
N HIS A 124 0.56 -22.02 2.06
CA HIS A 124 -0.09 -21.53 3.28
C HIS A 124 -1.56 -21.07 3.13
N ALA A 125 -2.36 -21.78 2.32
CA ALA A 125 -3.76 -21.42 2.06
C ALA A 125 -4.59 -21.25 3.35
N ASP A 126 -4.40 -22.15 4.33
CA ASP A 126 -5.11 -22.09 5.62
C ASP A 126 -4.70 -20.86 6.45
N THR A 127 -3.39 -20.56 6.52
CA THR A 127 -2.88 -19.37 7.22
C THR A 127 -3.40 -18.09 6.56
N ILE A 128 -3.40 -18.03 5.23
CA ILE A 128 -3.95 -16.89 4.48
C ILE A 128 -5.45 -16.72 4.77
N ALA A 129 -6.21 -17.81 4.84
CA ALA A 129 -7.64 -17.75 5.15
C ALA A 129 -7.88 -17.22 6.58
N VAL A 130 -7.08 -17.66 7.55
CA VAL A 130 -7.13 -17.15 8.93
C VAL A 130 -6.80 -15.65 8.97
N VAL A 131 -5.69 -15.24 8.38
CA VAL A 131 -5.22 -13.85 8.36
C VAL A 131 -6.25 -12.92 7.69
N LYS A 132 -6.89 -13.35 6.60
CA LYS A 132 -7.99 -12.61 5.99
C LYS A 132 -9.23 -12.49 6.88
N ALA A 133 -9.57 -13.55 7.62
CA ALA A 133 -10.67 -13.47 8.59
C ALA A 133 -10.34 -12.52 9.75
N GLU A 134 -9.06 -12.46 10.15
CA GLU A 134 -8.57 -11.49 11.13
C GLU A 134 -8.62 -10.05 10.62
N HIS A 135 -8.38 -9.80 9.32
CA HIS A 135 -8.61 -8.48 8.72
C HIS A 135 -10.06 -8.02 8.88
N GLU A 136 -11.02 -8.89 8.57
CA GLU A 136 -12.44 -8.57 8.72
C GLU A 136 -12.82 -8.32 10.18
N LEU A 137 -12.35 -9.17 11.10
CA LEU A 137 -12.58 -8.96 12.54
C LEU A 137 -11.95 -7.64 13.03
N GLY A 138 -10.76 -7.29 12.52
CA GLY A 138 -10.12 -6.01 12.80
C GLY A 138 -10.96 -4.82 12.32
N ARG A 139 -11.54 -4.90 11.12
CA ARG A 139 -12.46 -3.87 10.59
C ARG A 139 -13.71 -3.73 11.47
N ASP A 140 -14.27 -4.84 11.92
CA ASP A 140 -15.44 -4.84 12.82
C ASP A 140 -15.14 -4.22 14.19
N LEU A 141 -14.00 -4.56 14.78
CA LEU A 141 -13.54 -3.93 16.04
C LEU A 141 -13.38 -2.42 15.88
N VAL A 142 -12.75 -1.96 14.80
CA VAL A 142 -12.61 -0.52 14.51
C VAL A 142 -13.98 0.16 14.34
N ASN A 143 -14.94 -0.49 13.69
CA ASN A 143 -16.32 0.01 13.57
C ASN A 143 -17.01 0.17 14.93
N MET A 144 -16.83 -0.79 15.84
CA MET A 144 -17.39 -0.76 17.19
C MET A 144 -16.74 0.34 18.05
N ILE A 145 -15.41 0.44 18.02
CA ILE A 145 -14.65 1.50 18.70
C ILE A 145 -15.13 2.87 18.25
N GLU A 146 -15.23 3.12 16.94
CA GLU A 146 -15.67 4.40 16.39
C GLU A 146 -17.12 4.73 16.77
N THR A 147 -18.00 3.72 16.77
CA THR A 147 -19.40 3.89 17.18
C THR A 147 -19.52 4.28 18.64
N LEU A 148 -18.76 3.64 19.53
CA LEU A 148 -18.73 3.98 20.95
C LEU A 148 -18.08 5.34 21.21
N ASN A 149 -16.97 5.66 20.53
CA ASN A 149 -16.29 6.94 20.67
C ASN A 149 -17.22 8.12 20.34
N ARG A 150 -18.07 8.00 19.31
CA ARG A 150 -19.07 9.01 18.95
C ARG A 150 -20.24 9.12 19.93
N LYS A 151 -20.72 8.00 20.48
CA LYS A 151 -21.93 7.95 21.33
C LYS A 151 -21.74 8.57 22.72
N GLN A 152 -20.50 8.76 23.16
CA GLN A 152 -20.17 9.36 24.45
C GLN A 152 -20.71 10.79 24.63
N ALA A 153 -21.04 11.49 23.55
CA ALA A 153 -21.69 12.80 23.62
C ALA A 153 -23.16 12.73 24.11
N ALA A 154 -23.77 11.55 24.25
CA ALA A 154 -25.22 11.40 24.36
C ALA A 154 -25.76 10.67 25.61
N VAL A 155 -25.06 9.70 26.23
CA VAL A 155 -25.65 8.90 27.33
C VAL A 155 -24.60 8.41 28.36
N PRO A 156 -24.79 8.62 29.68
CA PRO A 156 -24.02 7.95 30.73
C PRO A 156 -24.38 6.46 30.86
N GLY A 157 -23.40 5.55 30.81
CA GLY A 157 -23.60 4.09 30.99
C GLY A 157 -22.34 3.24 30.75
N ASP A 158 -22.48 1.90 30.69
CA ASP A 158 -21.40 0.89 30.52
C ASP A 158 -20.60 0.98 29.19
N GLN A 159 -20.91 1.96 28.33
CA GLN A 159 -20.26 2.15 27.03
C GLN A 159 -18.75 2.41 27.14
N THR A 160 -18.32 3.02 28.24
CA THR A 160 -16.91 3.30 28.52
C THR A 160 -16.11 2.02 28.77
N GLY A 161 -16.68 1.06 29.50
CA GLY A 161 -16.07 -0.25 29.72
C GLY A 161 -15.96 -1.06 28.42
N GLN A 162 -17.00 -1.02 27.59
CA GLN A 162 -17.02 -1.68 26.28
C GLN A 162 -16.00 -1.08 25.31
N LEU A 163 -15.82 0.25 25.31
CA LEU A 163 -14.79 0.90 24.48
C LEU A 163 -13.39 0.44 24.89
N ALA A 164 -13.09 0.42 26.19
CA ALA A 164 -11.82 -0.09 26.69
C ALA A 164 -11.61 -1.56 26.32
N GLN A 165 -12.68 -2.36 26.31
CA GLN A 165 -12.59 -3.75 25.90
C GLN A 165 -12.25 -3.88 24.41
N HIS A 166 -12.97 -3.20 23.52
CA HIS A 166 -12.70 -3.29 22.09
C HIS A 166 -11.34 -2.72 21.68
N LEU A 167 -10.83 -1.69 22.36
CA LEU A 167 -9.46 -1.20 22.16
C LEU A 167 -8.42 -2.28 22.51
N GLN A 168 -8.61 -3.01 23.62
CA GLN A 168 -7.74 -4.12 23.99
C GLN A 168 -7.87 -5.28 23.01
N ASP A 169 -9.10 -5.67 22.66
CA ASP A 169 -9.36 -6.77 21.72
C ASP A 169 -8.72 -6.50 20.34
N PHE A 170 -8.78 -5.25 19.88
CA PHE A 170 -8.11 -4.82 18.64
C PHE A 170 -6.59 -4.96 18.74
N ALA A 171 -5.97 -4.51 19.83
CA ALA A 171 -4.53 -4.66 20.03
C ALA A 171 -4.11 -6.14 20.08
N ASP A 172 -4.80 -6.95 20.89
CA ASP A 172 -4.51 -8.38 21.06
C ASP A 172 -4.65 -9.16 19.75
N LEU A 173 -5.70 -8.86 18.97
CA LEU A 173 -5.91 -9.44 17.65
C LEU A 173 -4.74 -9.09 16.73
N MET A 174 -4.41 -7.80 16.61
CA MET A 174 -3.40 -7.34 15.65
C MET A 174 -1.98 -7.78 16.02
N TYR A 175 -1.64 -7.94 17.29
CA TYR A 175 -0.35 -8.53 17.67
C TYR A 175 -0.23 -9.99 17.23
N LYS A 176 -1.26 -10.81 17.50
CA LYS A 176 -1.29 -12.22 17.06
C LYS A 176 -1.33 -12.33 15.54
N HIS A 177 -1.97 -11.38 14.87
CA HIS A 177 -2.03 -11.28 13.43
C HIS A 177 -0.63 -11.06 12.85
N ILE A 178 0.05 -9.99 13.29
CA ILE A 178 1.43 -9.63 12.90
C ILE A 178 2.38 -10.81 13.13
N GLU A 179 2.26 -11.53 14.25
CA GLU A 179 3.10 -12.71 14.52
C GLU A 179 2.95 -13.82 13.48
N LYS A 180 1.74 -14.09 12.98
CA LYS A 180 1.52 -15.10 11.94
C LYS A 180 2.15 -14.66 10.64
N GLU A 181 2.00 -13.40 10.28
CA GLU A 181 2.55 -12.90 9.03
C GLU A 181 4.07 -12.84 9.06
N ASP A 182 4.65 -12.21 10.09
CA ASP A 182 6.10 -12.04 10.24
C ASP A 182 6.84 -13.39 10.33
N ASN A 183 6.26 -14.38 11.01
CA ASN A 183 6.95 -15.66 11.27
C ASN A 183 6.54 -16.80 10.33
N ILE A 184 5.42 -16.68 9.59
CA ILE A 184 4.93 -17.74 8.70
C ILE A 184 4.85 -17.25 7.26
N LEU A 185 4.11 -16.17 6.99
CA LEU A 185 3.85 -15.73 5.62
C LEU A 185 5.06 -15.05 4.96
N TRP A 186 5.86 -14.26 5.68
CA TRP A 186 7.06 -13.63 5.11
C TRP A 186 8.16 -14.63 4.78
N PRO A 187 8.50 -15.60 5.65
CA PRO A 187 9.41 -16.69 5.27
C PRO A 187 8.89 -17.50 4.08
N ALA A 188 7.59 -17.79 4.04
CA ALA A 188 6.99 -18.47 2.89
C ALA A 188 7.20 -17.68 1.60
N ALA A 189 6.89 -16.38 1.61
CA ALA A 189 7.07 -15.50 0.45
C ALA A 189 8.54 -15.46 -0.02
N HIS A 190 9.48 -15.38 0.93
CA HIS A 190 10.91 -15.41 0.60
C HIS A 190 11.35 -16.72 -0.05
N ASN A 191 10.85 -17.85 0.46
CA ASN A 191 11.27 -19.18 0.03
C ASN A 191 10.58 -19.68 -1.24
N SER A 192 9.34 -19.24 -1.50
CA SER A 192 8.49 -19.79 -2.57
C SER A 192 8.35 -18.90 -3.79
N LEU A 193 8.55 -17.59 -3.67
CA LEU A 193 8.35 -16.66 -4.77
C LEU A 193 9.68 -16.34 -5.47
N THR A 194 9.66 -16.38 -6.80
CA THR A 194 10.82 -15.98 -7.60
C THR A 194 11.05 -14.47 -7.51
N ALA A 195 12.26 -14.02 -7.87
CA ALA A 195 12.57 -12.59 -7.92
C ALA A 195 11.59 -11.81 -8.83
N GLU A 196 11.17 -12.39 -9.95
CA GLU A 196 10.19 -11.78 -10.86
C GLU A 196 8.80 -11.66 -10.21
N GLN A 197 8.37 -12.68 -9.46
CA GLN A 197 7.10 -12.63 -8.74
C GLN A 197 7.14 -11.58 -7.62
N LEU A 198 8.24 -11.50 -6.87
CA LEU A 198 8.43 -10.48 -5.84
C LEU A 198 8.47 -9.07 -6.43
N ASP A 199 9.11 -8.86 -7.58
CA ASP A 199 9.08 -7.56 -8.26
C ASP A 199 7.65 -7.17 -8.66
N LYS A 200 6.86 -8.10 -9.22
CA LYS A 200 5.44 -7.86 -9.53
C LYS A 200 4.61 -7.50 -8.29
N VAL A 201 4.84 -8.18 -7.16
CA VAL A 201 4.19 -7.83 -5.88
C VAL A 201 4.59 -6.43 -5.44
N GLY A 202 5.88 -6.11 -5.50
CA GLY A 202 6.40 -4.78 -5.19
C GLY A 202 5.79 -3.68 -6.07
N MET A 203 5.49 -3.99 -7.34
CA MET A 203 4.83 -3.03 -8.25
C MET A 203 3.41 -2.76 -7.81
N GLY A 204 2.70 -3.80 -7.40
CA GLY A 204 1.38 -3.67 -6.80
C GLY A 204 1.40 -2.79 -5.55
N PHE A 205 2.42 -2.94 -4.70
CA PHE A 205 2.55 -2.11 -3.49
C PHE A 205 2.77 -0.65 -3.84
N TYR A 206 3.60 -0.38 -4.85
CA TYR A 206 3.80 0.96 -5.38
C TYR A 206 2.50 1.57 -5.90
N THR A 207 1.68 0.79 -6.61
CA THR A 207 0.36 1.24 -7.09
C THR A 207 -0.54 1.65 -5.92
N VAL A 208 -0.66 0.83 -4.88
CA VAL A 208 -1.46 1.17 -3.69
C VAL A 208 -0.96 2.47 -3.06
N GLU A 209 0.34 2.55 -2.78
CA GLU A 209 0.89 3.64 -1.98
C GLU A 209 0.94 4.98 -2.73
N PHE A 210 1.41 4.98 -3.98
CA PHE A 210 1.68 6.23 -4.70
C PHE A 210 0.59 6.61 -5.69
N VAL A 211 -0.05 5.63 -6.33
CA VAL A 211 -1.07 5.92 -7.35
C VAL A 211 -2.45 6.10 -6.72
N GLU A 212 -2.83 5.21 -5.79
CA GLU A 212 -4.18 5.22 -5.21
C GLU A 212 -4.29 6.10 -3.96
N LEU A 213 -3.30 6.02 -3.06
CA LEU A 213 -3.30 6.77 -1.80
C LEU A 213 -2.59 8.13 -1.90
N GLY A 214 -1.71 8.28 -2.88
CA GLY A 214 -1.01 9.52 -3.20
C GLY A 214 0.31 9.71 -2.44
N GLU A 215 1.18 10.53 -3.03
CA GLU A 215 2.50 10.83 -2.47
C GLU A 215 2.42 11.38 -1.04
N GLY A 216 3.33 10.93 -0.17
CA GLY A 216 3.42 11.35 1.22
C GLY A 216 2.42 10.69 2.18
N PHE A 217 1.49 9.86 1.68
CA PHE A 217 0.52 9.15 2.52
C PHE A 217 1.20 8.31 3.60
N HIS A 218 2.17 7.49 3.21
CA HIS A 218 2.87 6.58 4.10
C HIS A 218 3.65 7.33 5.20
N HIS A 219 4.30 8.44 4.83
CA HIS A 219 5.01 9.32 5.78
C HIS A 219 4.07 9.98 6.79
N LYS A 220 2.92 10.49 6.34
CA LYS A 220 1.90 11.11 7.19
C LYS A 220 1.43 10.17 8.31
N TYR A 221 1.23 8.89 8.01
CA TYR A 221 0.78 7.93 9.02
C TYR A 221 1.89 7.44 9.93
N HIS A 222 3.14 7.37 9.45
CA HIS A 222 4.30 7.20 10.33
C HIS A 222 4.39 8.35 11.35
N GLN A 223 4.19 9.59 10.93
CA GLN A 223 4.13 10.74 11.85
C GLN A 223 2.98 10.59 12.86
N LEU A 224 1.78 10.18 12.41
CA LEU A 224 0.65 9.94 13.30
C LEU A 224 0.94 8.88 14.37
N ALA A 225 1.63 7.79 14.01
CA ALA A 225 2.07 6.78 14.98
C ALA A 225 3.05 7.39 16.00
N MET A 226 4.00 8.21 15.56
CA MET A 226 4.96 8.88 16.46
C MET A 226 4.31 9.92 17.38
N GLU A 227 3.27 10.62 16.92
CA GLU A 227 2.45 11.49 17.77
C GLU A 227 1.77 10.67 18.89
N LEU A 228 1.17 9.52 18.54
CA LEU A 228 0.52 8.63 19.50
C LEU A 228 1.51 8.05 20.52
N LYS A 229 2.75 7.76 20.11
CA LYS A 229 3.83 7.32 21.01
C LYS A 229 4.20 8.37 22.06
N SER A 230 4.11 9.65 21.69
CA SER A 230 4.59 10.77 22.51
C SER A 230 3.50 11.35 23.42
N ALA A 231 2.24 10.98 23.19
CA ALA A 231 1.11 11.35 24.04
C ALA A 231 1.24 10.67 25.41
N LYS A 232 1.25 11.46 26.48
CA LYS A 232 1.32 10.99 27.88
C LYS A 232 -0.06 10.67 28.42
#